data_AF-A0A3R9FXW7-F1
#
_entry.id   AF-A0A3R9FXW7-F1
#
_cell.length_a   1.000
_cell.length_b   1.000
_cell.length_c   1.000
_cell.angle_alpha   90.00
_cell.angle_beta   90.00
_cell.angle_gamma   90.00
#
_symmetry.space_group_name_H-M   'P 1'
#
loop_
_entity.id
_entity.type
_entity.pdbx_description
1 polymer ?
#
loop_
_entity_poly.entity_id
_entity_poly.type
_entity_poly.pdbx_seq_one_letter_code
_entity_poly.pdbx_strand_id
1 'polypeptide(L)'
;MKKKHLKAVFASFLMASTVLAACGGNESAEKPEEKKQTETENKTDNNAEETKEVKVEDTDAAKQANAYAEMTAEMGKAKENQEVDWNLVEERYNAGLQKDVAELTPEFDQAIQAAITAGKGGEMEPIIAVQLIDKTTQSYFYQNQKALQKEAVAAMTEDKKDEANVAFMQIKHLAEKVFVPTAEKRDTYYELSGDSSLVENINAGLSAQEEALNAGNADDFQVFLQVTDKSIYRSYYLAAKSYAEKIEAGAKEGKDSKELSIMQAEAWGFYQAIKGSLGGGDEAAAAKLDELFTLNTTDPATIKASETNALFAKAIAGKISGYYEKAPQLLTEGNEVEAKVGAMEGNMFLKMLQGQLTEALGEEKTNAVFADAEAWFTAISDNKPEEAEAKGEAVMSAVNELAK
;
A
#
# COMPACT_ATOMS: atom_id res chain seq x y z
N MET A 1 5.12 0.54 24.55
CA MET A 1 3.77 0.38 25.14
C MET A 1 3.52 -1.10 25.46
N LYS A 2 2.59 -1.46 26.36
CA LYS A 2 2.37 -2.88 26.76
C LYS A 2 1.71 -3.65 25.60
N LYS A 3 2.01 -4.95 25.44
CA LYS A 3 1.40 -5.94 24.49
C LYS A 3 -0.10 -5.77 24.16
N LYS A 4 -0.87 -5.15 25.06
CA LYS A 4 -2.28 -4.80 24.89
C LYS A 4 -2.56 -3.76 23.78
N HIS A 5 -1.65 -2.81 23.52
CA HIS A 5 -1.84 -1.80 22.45
C HIS A 5 -1.69 -2.41 21.04
N LEU A 6 -0.66 -3.25 20.83
CA LEU A 6 -0.45 -3.97 19.56
C LEU A 6 -1.65 -4.86 19.21
N LYS A 7 -2.21 -5.56 20.22
CA LYS A 7 -3.43 -6.36 20.05
C LYS A 7 -4.67 -5.53 19.74
N ALA A 8 -4.83 -4.35 20.34
CA ALA A 8 -5.98 -3.48 20.10
C ALA A 8 -5.97 -2.88 18.68
N VAL A 9 -4.79 -2.44 18.23
CA VAL A 9 -4.59 -1.89 16.87
C VAL A 9 -4.76 -2.98 15.81
N PHE A 10 -4.29 -4.19 16.07
CA PHE A 10 -4.44 -5.30 15.14
C PHE A 10 -5.86 -5.90 15.11
N ALA A 11 -6.54 -5.98 16.26
CA ALA A 11 -7.96 -6.34 16.31
C ALA A 11 -8.82 -5.35 15.50
N SER A 12 -8.46 -4.06 15.43
CA SER A 12 -9.14 -3.10 14.56
C SER A 12 -8.86 -3.24 13.06
N PHE A 13 -7.92 -4.11 12.64
CA PHE A 13 -7.59 -4.35 11.23
C PHE A 13 -8.18 -5.65 10.66
N LEU A 14 -8.48 -6.62 11.51
CA LEU A 14 -8.93 -7.97 11.10
C LEU A 14 -10.32 -8.35 11.60
N MET A 15 -10.93 -7.62 12.54
CA MET A 15 -12.23 -7.98 13.08
C MET A 15 -13.38 -7.53 12.18
N ALA A 16 -13.85 -8.46 11.34
CA ALA A 16 -15.19 -8.39 10.77
C ALA A 16 -16.20 -8.05 11.88
N SER A 17 -16.84 -6.89 11.73
CA SER A 17 -17.82 -6.35 12.68
C SER A 17 -18.87 -7.41 12.99
N THR A 18 -18.74 -8.08 14.14
CA THR A 18 -19.88 -8.77 14.72
C THR A 18 -20.81 -7.67 15.20
N VAL A 19 -21.84 -7.39 14.40
CA VAL A 19 -23.00 -6.64 14.87
C VAL A 19 -23.59 -7.45 16.01
N LEU A 20 -23.18 -7.13 17.24
CA LEU A 20 -23.85 -7.58 18.45
C LEU A 20 -25.20 -6.87 18.51
N ALA A 21 -26.17 -7.45 17.80
CA ALA A 21 -27.58 -7.29 18.13
C ALA A 21 -27.82 -7.95 19.48
N ALA A 22 -27.77 -7.17 20.56
CA ALA A 22 -28.32 -7.55 21.85
C ALA A 22 -28.92 -6.32 22.55
N CYS A 23 -30.22 -6.43 22.82
CA CYS A 23 -31.11 -5.43 23.39
C CYS A 23 -30.75 -4.97 24.81
N GLY A 24 -31.05 -3.70 25.07
CA GLY A 24 -31.84 -3.31 26.25
C GLY A 24 -31.11 -2.49 27.32
N GLY A 25 -31.69 -1.33 27.66
CA GLY A 25 -31.44 -0.67 28.94
C GLY A 25 -31.20 0.83 28.85
N ASN A 26 -32.28 1.58 28.95
CA ASN A 26 -32.33 3.03 29.08
C ASN A 26 -31.84 3.44 30.50
N GLU A 27 -30.94 4.43 30.63
CA GLU A 27 -30.94 5.40 31.74
C GLU A 27 -29.92 6.55 31.54
N SER A 28 -30.42 7.78 31.71
CA SER A 28 -29.69 9.06 31.71
C SER A 28 -28.66 9.17 32.84
N ALA A 29 -27.56 9.92 32.61
CA ALA A 29 -27.37 11.27 33.18
C ALA A 29 -25.89 11.74 33.22
N GLU A 30 -25.75 13.06 32.95
CA GLU A 30 -24.78 14.04 33.46
C GLU A 30 -23.33 14.11 32.96
N LYS A 31 -23.09 15.22 32.22
CA LYS A 31 -21.81 15.93 32.08
C LYS A 31 -21.33 16.46 33.45
N PRO A 32 -20.00 16.56 33.63
CA PRO A 32 -19.43 17.70 34.33
C PRO A 32 -18.45 18.53 33.50
N GLU A 33 -18.43 19.82 33.84
CA GLU A 33 -17.75 20.96 33.23
C GLU A 33 -16.22 20.99 33.34
N GLU A 34 -15.63 21.77 32.43
CA GLU A 34 -14.28 22.32 32.46
C GLU A 34 -13.96 23.09 33.75
N LYS A 35 -12.72 22.97 34.22
CA LYS A 35 -12.05 24.06 34.96
C LYS A 35 -10.64 24.31 34.42
N LYS A 36 -10.41 25.59 34.12
CA LYS A 36 -9.13 26.19 33.73
C LYS A 36 -8.05 26.08 34.81
N GLN A 37 -6.86 25.73 34.34
CA GLN A 37 -5.54 26.37 34.52
C GLN A 37 -5.13 26.94 35.89
N THR A 38 -3.95 26.55 36.34
CA THR A 38 -3.00 27.48 36.97
C THR A 38 -1.57 27.03 36.66
N GLU A 39 -0.81 27.95 36.08
CA GLU A 39 0.63 27.85 35.81
C GLU A 39 1.44 27.91 37.11
N THR A 40 2.54 27.18 37.16
CA THR A 40 3.69 27.56 37.99
C THR A 40 4.95 27.38 37.16
N GLU A 41 5.58 28.51 36.84
CA GLU A 41 6.91 28.61 36.23
C GLU A 41 7.96 27.91 37.10
N ASN A 42 8.86 27.15 36.48
CA ASN A 42 10.22 26.98 36.99
C ASN A 42 11.19 26.99 35.82
N LYS A 43 12.00 28.06 35.78
CA LYS A 43 13.13 28.26 34.88
C LYS A 43 14.18 27.18 35.14
N THR A 44 14.61 26.52 34.08
CA THR A 44 15.96 25.94 34.01
C THR A 44 16.54 26.26 32.63
N ASP A 45 17.81 26.66 32.65
CA ASP A 45 18.55 27.31 31.58
C ASP A 45 18.56 26.54 30.24
N ASN A 46 18.12 27.23 29.19
CA ASN A 46 18.27 26.84 27.80
C ASN A 46 19.72 27.07 27.36
N ASN A 47 20.41 25.98 27.04
CA ASN A 47 21.37 26.00 25.94
C ASN A 47 20.81 25.04 24.87
N ALA A 48 19.69 25.45 24.26
CA ALA A 48 19.12 24.78 23.11
C ALA A 48 19.82 25.33 21.88
N GLU A 49 20.60 24.49 21.20
CA GLU A 49 20.83 24.69 19.78
C GLU A 49 19.45 24.84 19.12
N GLU A 50 19.24 25.93 18.38
CA GLU A 50 18.04 26.11 17.57
C GLU A 50 18.01 24.98 16.51
N THR A 51 17.37 23.87 16.83
CA THR A 51 16.91 22.91 15.83
C THR A 51 15.90 23.64 14.96
N LYS A 52 16.32 24.05 13.77
CA LYS A 52 15.40 24.57 12.75
C LYS A 52 14.34 23.51 12.50
N GLU A 53 13.10 23.82 12.84
CA GLU A 53 11.93 23.01 12.52
C GLU A 53 11.88 22.83 10.99
N VAL A 54 12.06 21.59 10.54
CA VAL A 54 11.96 21.24 9.11
C VAL A 54 10.49 21.24 8.73
N LYS A 55 10.11 22.08 7.77
CA LYS A 55 8.75 22.11 7.23
C LYS A 55 8.58 21.05 6.15
N VAL A 56 7.39 20.46 6.06
CA VAL A 56 7.10 19.41 5.07
C VAL A 56 7.35 19.90 3.64
N GLU A 57 7.03 21.17 3.34
CA GLU A 57 7.19 21.77 2.01
C GLU A 57 8.64 21.87 1.55
N ASP A 58 9.59 21.86 2.49
CA ASP A 58 11.03 21.94 2.19
C ASP A 58 11.66 20.57 1.94
N THR A 59 10.91 19.48 2.17
CA THR A 59 11.37 18.10 1.95
C THR A 59 11.40 17.70 0.48
N ASP A 60 12.18 16.68 0.16
CA ASP A 60 12.29 16.20 -1.22
C ASP A 60 11.00 15.53 -1.68
N ALA A 61 10.35 14.73 -0.81
CA ALA A 61 9.05 14.14 -1.11
C ALA A 61 7.98 15.19 -1.47
N ALA A 62 7.95 16.33 -0.78
CA ALA A 62 6.99 17.40 -1.09
C ALA A 62 7.30 18.11 -2.42
N LYS A 63 8.57 18.39 -2.71
CA LYS A 63 8.98 18.98 -3.99
C LYS A 63 8.65 18.04 -5.16
N GLN A 64 8.94 16.76 -5.01
CA GLN A 64 8.62 15.72 -5.99
C GLN A 64 7.10 15.59 -6.20
N ALA A 65 6.31 15.55 -5.11
CA ALA A 65 4.85 15.50 -5.19
C ALA A 65 4.26 16.74 -5.88
N ASN A 66 4.83 17.93 -5.64
CA ASN A 66 4.44 19.16 -6.33
C ASN A 66 4.77 19.11 -7.83
N ALA A 67 5.97 18.67 -8.21
CA ALA A 67 6.34 18.51 -9.61
C ALA A 67 5.39 17.54 -10.32
N TYR A 68 5.07 16.42 -9.68
CA TYR A 68 4.08 15.45 -10.17
C TYR A 68 2.67 16.05 -10.28
N ALA A 69 2.22 16.85 -9.31
CA ALA A 69 0.93 17.54 -9.36
C ALA A 69 0.85 18.52 -10.55
N GLU A 70 1.92 19.28 -10.81
CA GLU A 70 2.00 20.18 -11.96
C GLU A 70 2.00 19.43 -13.29
N MET A 71 2.77 18.34 -13.39
CA MET A 71 2.76 17.47 -14.56
C MET A 71 1.36 16.87 -14.80
N THR A 72 0.70 16.35 -13.77
CA THR A 72 -0.62 15.72 -13.90
C THR A 72 -1.71 16.73 -14.25
N ALA A 73 -1.62 17.97 -13.78
CA ALA A 73 -2.53 19.04 -14.18
C ALA A 73 -2.42 19.33 -15.69
N GLU A 74 -1.18 19.44 -16.22
CA GLU A 74 -0.95 19.64 -17.66
C GLU A 74 -1.38 18.43 -18.49
N MET A 75 -0.95 17.24 -18.09
CA MET A 75 -1.31 15.97 -18.73
C MET A 75 -2.82 15.69 -18.69
N GLY A 76 -3.55 16.25 -17.73
CA GLY A 76 -5.01 16.15 -17.62
C GLY A 76 -5.75 16.61 -18.87
N LYS A 77 -5.17 17.54 -19.64
CA LYS A 77 -5.69 18.03 -20.92
C LYS A 77 -5.95 16.89 -21.93
N ALA A 78 -5.10 15.85 -21.95
CA ALA A 78 -5.29 14.72 -22.85
C ALA A 78 -6.61 13.96 -22.61
N LYS A 79 -7.12 13.93 -21.38
CA LYS A 79 -8.41 13.29 -21.04
C LYS A 79 -9.60 14.02 -21.64
N GLU A 80 -9.43 15.31 -21.92
CA GLU A 80 -10.43 16.19 -22.54
C GLU A 80 -10.19 16.39 -24.04
N ASN A 81 -9.29 15.59 -24.65
CA ASN A 81 -8.82 15.75 -26.03
C ASN A 81 -8.21 17.13 -26.33
N GLN A 82 -7.64 17.77 -25.31
CA GLN A 82 -6.87 19.00 -25.46
C GLN A 82 -5.39 18.69 -25.64
N GLU A 83 -4.68 19.62 -26.28
CA GLU A 83 -3.23 19.51 -26.50
C GLU A 83 -2.47 19.59 -25.17
N VAL A 84 -1.51 18.67 -25.00
CA VAL A 84 -0.60 18.63 -23.85
C VAL A 84 0.66 19.38 -24.21
N ASP A 85 1.09 20.29 -23.34
CA ASP A 85 2.40 20.92 -23.42
C ASP A 85 3.49 19.94 -22.93
N TRP A 86 3.99 19.14 -23.86
CA TRP A 86 5.04 18.16 -23.57
C TRP A 86 6.36 18.79 -23.13
N ASN A 87 6.65 20.04 -23.53
CA ASN A 87 7.87 20.71 -23.06
C ASN A 87 7.74 21.05 -21.57
N LEU A 88 6.55 21.50 -21.13
CA LEU A 88 6.29 21.72 -19.72
C LEU A 88 6.38 20.42 -18.90
N VAL A 89 5.78 19.32 -19.39
CA VAL A 89 5.85 18.01 -18.72
C VAL A 89 7.31 17.54 -18.59
N GLU A 90 8.10 17.64 -19.67
CA GLU A 90 9.52 17.30 -19.70
C GLU A 90 10.35 18.17 -18.75
N GLU A 91 10.13 19.49 -18.76
CA GLU A 91 10.81 20.44 -17.86
C GLU A 91 10.55 20.10 -16.40
N ARG A 92 9.29 19.87 -16.03
CA ARG A 92 8.91 19.54 -14.65
C ARG A 92 9.45 18.20 -14.19
N TYR A 93 9.44 17.20 -15.07
CA TYR A 93 10.05 15.91 -14.76
C TYR A 93 11.56 16.02 -14.52
N ASN A 94 12.28 16.64 -15.45
CA ASN A 94 13.74 16.79 -15.38
C ASN A 94 14.18 17.61 -14.16
N ALA A 95 13.44 18.67 -13.81
CA ALA A 95 13.79 19.54 -12.70
C ALA A 95 13.39 18.98 -11.32
N GLY A 96 12.29 18.23 -11.22
CA GLY A 96 11.69 17.86 -9.94
C GLY A 96 11.74 16.37 -9.57
N LEU A 97 11.98 15.48 -10.53
CA LEU A 97 11.82 14.03 -10.32
C LEU A 97 12.97 13.19 -10.92
N GLN A 98 13.43 13.51 -12.14
CA GLN A 98 14.28 12.63 -12.94
C GLN A 98 15.48 12.07 -12.18
N LYS A 99 16.22 12.92 -11.48
CA LYS A 99 17.43 12.52 -10.76
C LYS A 99 17.12 11.40 -9.76
N ASP A 100 16.11 11.60 -8.92
CA ASP A 100 15.81 10.68 -7.82
C ASP A 100 15.09 9.42 -8.34
N VAL A 101 14.29 9.54 -9.41
CA VAL A 101 13.71 8.39 -10.10
C VAL A 101 14.80 7.53 -10.74
N ALA A 102 15.76 8.13 -11.43
CA ALA A 102 16.85 7.41 -12.07
C ALA A 102 17.80 6.75 -11.07
N GLU A 103 17.98 7.34 -9.89
CA GLU A 103 18.81 6.78 -8.81
C GLU A 103 18.12 5.58 -8.14
N LEU A 104 16.82 5.71 -7.81
CA LEU A 104 16.09 4.68 -7.07
C LEU A 104 15.58 3.54 -7.96
N THR A 105 15.13 3.88 -9.18
CA THR A 105 14.44 2.99 -10.12
C THR A 105 14.77 3.37 -11.57
N PRO A 106 15.97 3.03 -12.08
CA PRO A 106 16.40 3.42 -13.43
C PRO A 106 15.42 3.01 -14.54
N GLU A 107 14.74 1.88 -14.39
CA GLU A 107 13.76 1.39 -15.36
C GLU A 107 12.51 2.29 -15.42
N PHE A 108 12.15 2.93 -14.31
CA PHE A 108 11.03 3.86 -14.27
C PHE A 108 11.38 5.19 -14.93
N ASP A 109 12.60 5.69 -14.75
CA ASP A 109 13.09 6.87 -15.47
C ASP A 109 13.06 6.61 -16.99
N GLN A 110 13.61 5.48 -17.42
CA GLN A 110 13.58 5.10 -18.83
C GLN A 110 12.15 5.03 -19.40
N ALA A 111 11.22 4.43 -18.66
CA ALA A 111 9.82 4.34 -19.10
C ALA A 111 9.14 5.72 -19.17
N ILE A 112 9.39 6.61 -18.20
CA ILE A 112 8.82 7.96 -18.18
C ILE A 112 9.39 8.80 -19.33
N GLN A 113 10.71 8.82 -19.50
CA GLN A 113 11.39 9.53 -20.58
C GLN A 113 10.94 9.05 -21.97
N ALA A 114 10.81 7.72 -22.15
CA ALA A 114 10.31 7.14 -23.39
C ALA A 114 8.86 7.58 -23.68
N ALA A 115 7.99 7.59 -22.66
CA ALA A 115 6.60 8.03 -22.81
C ALA A 115 6.49 9.54 -23.13
N ILE A 116 7.29 10.39 -22.47
CA ILE A 116 7.37 11.83 -22.77
C ILE A 116 7.81 12.03 -24.23
N THR A 117 8.89 11.36 -24.64
CA THR A 117 9.45 11.46 -25.99
C THR A 117 8.44 10.99 -27.05
N ALA A 118 7.81 9.84 -26.84
CA ALA A 118 6.85 9.28 -27.78
C ALA A 118 5.57 10.12 -27.88
N GLY A 119 5.07 10.66 -26.76
CA GLY A 119 3.94 11.58 -26.73
C GLY A 119 4.25 12.90 -27.46
N LYS A 120 5.43 13.47 -27.21
CA LYS A 120 5.93 14.69 -27.87
C LYS A 120 6.14 14.51 -29.38
N GLY A 121 6.68 13.35 -29.77
CA GLY A 121 6.96 13.01 -31.17
C GLY A 121 5.73 12.56 -31.96
N GLY A 122 4.60 12.31 -31.30
CA GLY A 122 3.40 11.74 -31.92
C GLY A 122 3.54 10.26 -32.28
N GLU A 123 4.56 9.58 -31.77
CA GLU A 123 4.77 8.12 -31.93
C GLU A 123 3.80 7.32 -31.05
N MET A 124 3.31 7.95 -29.98
CA MET A 124 2.33 7.39 -29.06
C MET A 124 1.15 8.35 -28.88
N GLU A 125 -0.05 7.79 -28.84
CA GLU A 125 -1.26 8.56 -28.54
C GLU A 125 -1.09 9.31 -27.21
N PRO A 126 -1.40 10.61 -27.13
CA PRO A 126 -1.11 11.43 -25.96
C PRO A 126 -1.65 10.85 -24.66
N ILE A 127 -2.88 10.33 -24.69
CA ILE A 127 -3.51 9.74 -23.51
C ILE A 127 -2.80 8.47 -23.04
N ILE A 128 -2.22 7.66 -23.93
CA ILE A 128 -1.45 6.47 -23.53
C ILE A 128 -0.14 6.90 -22.86
N ALA A 129 0.58 7.86 -23.47
CA ALA A 129 1.80 8.42 -22.89
C ALA A 129 1.56 9.02 -21.50
N VAL A 130 0.47 9.77 -21.34
CA VAL A 130 0.04 10.34 -20.05
C VAL A 130 -0.18 9.25 -19.00
N GLN A 131 -0.83 8.14 -19.35
CA GLN A 131 -1.06 7.05 -18.39
C GLN A 131 0.25 6.37 -17.97
N LEU A 132 1.18 6.18 -18.91
CA LEU A 132 2.49 5.62 -18.61
C LEU A 132 3.29 6.53 -17.66
N ILE A 133 3.34 7.84 -17.93
CA ILE A 133 4.03 8.80 -17.07
C ILE A 133 3.38 8.82 -15.68
N ASP A 134 2.06 8.96 -15.62
CA ASP A 134 1.29 9.05 -14.38
C ASP A 134 1.52 7.81 -13.50
N LYS A 135 1.27 6.61 -14.04
CA LYS A 135 1.30 5.38 -13.25
C LYS A 135 2.70 4.91 -12.91
N THR A 136 3.69 5.13 -13.77
CA THR A 136 5.09 4.84 -13.44
C THR A 136 5.62 5.81 -12.38
N THR A 137 5.23 7.08 -12.42
CA THR A 137 5.60 8.04 -11.36
C THR A 137 4.97 7.68 -10.01
N GLN A 138 3.71 7.23 -10.00
CA GLN A 138 3.09 6.68 -8.79
C GLN A 138 3.83 5.44 -8.27
N SER A 139 4.29 4.56 -9.17
CA SER A 139 5.09 3.38 -8.81
C SER A 139 6.44 3.77 -8.21
N TYR A 140 7.07 4.82 -8.72
CA TYR A 140 8.27 5.42 -8.12
C TYR A 140 8.00 5.90 -6.70
N PHE A 141 6.94 6.68 -6.49
CA PHE A 141 6.60 7.16 -5.13
C PHE A 141 6.43 6.00 -4.16
N TYR A 142 5.85 4.89 -4.59
CA TYR A 142 5.74 3.70 -3.73
C TYR A 142 7.11 3.14 -3.34
N GLN A 143 8.08 3.08 -4.28
CA GLN A 143 9.46 2.69 -3.91
C GLN A 143 10.14 3.73 -3.01
N ASN A 144 9.90 5.03 -3.25
CA ASN A 144 10.43 6.10 -2.42
C ASN A 144 9.90 6.00 -0.98
N GLN A 145 8.60 5.75 -0.80
CA GLN A 145 8.04 5.52 0.53
C GLN A 145 8.70 4.32 1.22
N LYS A 146 8.98 3.23 0.51
CA LYS A 146 9.69 2.08 1.10
C LYS A 146 11.13 2.42 1.51
N ALA A 147 11.81 3.30 0.77
CA ALA A 147 13.12 3.81 1.17
C ALA A 147 13.01 4.66 2.44
N LEU A 148 12.08 5.61 2.48
CA LEU A 148 11.80 6.46 3.64
C LEU A 148 11.40 5.64 4.89
N GLN A 149 10.64 4.55 4.73
CA GLN A 149 10.30 3.65 5.83
C GLN A 149 11.54 2.97 6.41
N LYS A 150 12.48 2.52 5.56
CA LYS A 150 13.76 1.96 6.02
C LYS A 150 14.62 3.00 6.71
N GLU A 151 14.67 4.21 6.18
CA GLU A 151 15.38 5.35 6.79
C GLU A 151 14.81 5.69 8.18
N ALA A 152 13.48 5.75 8.31
CA ALA A 152 12.81 6.00 9.58
C ALA A 152 13.16 4.91 10.62
N VAL A 153 13.10 3.63 10.23
CA VAL A 153 13.47 2.51 11.10
C VAL A 153 14.93 2.62 11.53
N ALA A 154 15.85 2.82 10.59
CA ALA A 154 17.28 2.94 10.88
C ALA A 154 17.56 4.12 11.84
N ALA A 155 16.97 5.28 11.57
CA ALA A 155 17.08 6.46 12.43
C ALA A 155 16.53 6.20 13.84
N MET A 156 15.39 5.50 13.96
CA MET A 156 14.86 5.11 15.27
C MET A 156 15.79 4.14 16.03
N THR A 157 16.37 3.15 15.33
CA THR A 157 17.33 2.20 15.94
C THR A 157 18.63 2.88 16.36
N GLU A 158 19.03 3.95 15.68
CA GLU A 158 20.22 4.76 15.99
C GLU A 158 19.92 5.94 16.95
N ASP A 159 18.71 6.00 17.53
CA ASP A 159 18.24 7.09 18.41
C ASP A 159 18.29 8.50 17.77
N LYS A 160 18.25 8.58 16.43
CA LYS A 160 18.22 9.82 15.65
C LYS A 160 16.78 10.30 15.42
N LYS A 161 16.17 10.76 16.50
CA LYS A 161 14.73 11.12 16.52
C LYS A 161 14.33 12.15 15.46
N ASP A 162 15.14 13.16 15.21
CA ASP A 162 14.81 14.20 14.22
C ASP A 162 14.82 13.66 12.78
N GLU A 163 15.79 12.80 12.44
CA GLU A 163 15.83 12.12 11.14
C GLU A 163 14.62 11.19 10.95
N ALA A 164 14.26 10.43 12.00
CA ALA A 164 13.08 9.56 11.96
C ALA A 164 11.77 10.37 11.77
N ASN A 165 11.64 11.51 12.46
CA ASN A 165 10.50 12.41 12.31
C ASN A 165 10.42 13.00 10.90
N VAL A 166 11.55 13.42 10.31
CA VAL A 166 11.58 13.96 8.94
C VAL A 166 11.20 12.90 7.92
N ALA A 167 11.75 11.68 8.04
CA ALA A 167 11.38 10.56 7.16
C ALA A 167 9.88 10.23 7.29
N PHE A 168 9.36 10.15 8.52
CA PHE A 168 7.95 9.86 8.75
C PHE A 168 7.00 10.98 8.27
N MET A 169 7.40 12.25 8.39
CA MET A 169 6.66 13.37 7.82
C MET A 169 6.56 13.27 6.30
N GLN A 170 7.64 12.87 5.62
CA GLN A 170 7.63 12.63 4.17
C GLN A 170 6.71 11.46 3.79
N ILE A 171 6.71 10.36 4.57
CA ILE A 171 5.79 9.22 4.39
C ILE A 171 4.33 9.69 4.48
N LYS A 172 3.97 10.48 5.50
CA LYS A 172 2.62 11.03 5.65
C LYS A 172 2.23 11.92 4.47
N HIS A 173 3.16 12.74 3.99
CA HIS A 173 2.92 13.61 2.84
C HIS A 173 2.65 12.80 1.55
N LEU A 174 3.46 11.78 1.25
CA LEU A 174 3.23 10.91 0.09
C LEU A 174 1.92 10.14 0.22
N ALA A 175 1.57 9.66 1.42
CA ALA A 175 0.29 9.03 1.68
C ALA A 175 -0.89 9.94 1.34
N GLU A 176 -0.88 11.18 1.84
CA GLU A 176 -1.94 12.15 1.59
C GLU A 176 -2.05 12.52 0.10
N LYS A 177 -0.91 12.81 -0.56
CA LYS A 177 -0.91 13.38 -1.92
C LYS A 177 -0.99 12.35 -3.04
N VAL A 178 -0.54 11.12 -2.81
CA VAL A 178 -0.40 10.11 -3.86
C VAL A 178 -1.22 8.86 -3.57
N PHE A 179 -1.08 8.28 -2.38
CA PHE A 179 -1.61 6.94 -2.12
C PHE A 179 -3.09 6.93 -1.71
N VAL A 180 -3.52 7.84 -0.83
CA VAL A 180 -4.91 7.95 -0.40
C VAL A 180 -5.85 8.22 -1.59
N PRO A 181 -5.58 9.16 -2.52
CA PRO A 181 -6.42 9.37 -3.70
C PRO A 181 -6.52 8.13 -4.61
N THR A 182 -5.47 7.31 -4.65
CA THR A 182 -5.46 6.05 -5.41
C THR A 182 -6.28 4.97 -4.70
N ALA A 183 -6.15 4.88 -3.38
CA ALA A 183 -6.92 3.98 -2.51
C ALA A 183 -8.42 4.31 -2.55
N GLU A 184 -8.81 5.58 -2.45
CA GLU A 184 -10.21 6.03 -2.50
C GLU A 184 -10.93 5.56 -3.76
N LYS A 185 -10.25 5.59 -4.92
CA LYS A 185 -10.82 5.08 -6.18
C LYS A 185 -11.11 3.59 -6.13
N ARG A 186 -10.31 2.81 -5.39
CA ARG A 186 -10.49 1.36 -5.24
C ARG A 186 -11.53 1.02 -4.18
N ASP A 187 -11.54 1.76 -3.08
CA ASP A 187 -12.62 1.67 -2.09
C ASP A 187 -13.97 1.95 -2.74
N THR A 188 -14.06 2.99 -3.57
CA THR A 188 -15.29 3.29 -4.31
C THR A 188 -15.64 2.18 -5.31
N TYR A 189 -14.67 1.72 -6.11
CA TYR A 189 -14.93 0.74 -7.19
C TYR A 189 -15.33 -0.64 -6.66
N TYR A 190 -14.75 -1.07 -5.53
CA TYR A 190 -15.05 -2.36 -4.89
C TYR A 190 -15.98 -2.24 -3.68
N GLU A 191 -16.55 -1.05 -3.45
CA GLU A 191 -17.44 -0.75 -2.31
C GLU A 191 -16.83 -1.13 -0.94
N LEU A 192 -15.53 -0.90 -0.78
CA LEU A 192 -14.79 -1.23 0.44
C LEU A 192 -15.05 -0.17 1.52
N SER A 193 -15.40 -0.63 2.72
CA SER A 193 -15.63 0.22 3.89
C SER A 193 -15.17 -0.49 5.16
N GLY A 194 -14.98 0.28 6.25
CA GLY A 194 -14.50 -0.25 7.53
C GLY A 194 -13.16 -0.95 7.37
N ASP A 195 -12.99 -2.11 8.02
CA ASP A 195 -11.79 -2.96 7.93
C ASP A 195 -11.38 -3.37 6.51
N SER A 196 -12.29 -3.27 5.52
CA SER A 196 -11.97 -3.56 4.13
C SER A 196 -11.41 -2.34 3.39
N SER A 197 -11.67 -1.12 3.86
CA SER A 197 -11.23 0.15 3.25
C SER A 197 -9.70 0.27 3.25
N LEU A 198 -9.14 0.58 2.10
CA LEU A 198 -7.73 0.86 1.93
C LEU A 198 -7.35 2.19 2.59
N VAL A 199 -8.21 3.21 2.46
CA VAL A 199 -7.96 4.54 3.03
C VAL A 199 -7.92 4.49 4.55
N GLU A 200 -8.89 3.82 5.17
CA GLU A 200 -8.91 3.64 6.63
C GLU A 200 -7.67 2.86 7.10
N ASN A 201 -7.31 1.79 6.40
CA ASN A 201 -6.14 0.98 6.75
C ASN A 201 -4.81 1.74 6.60
N ILE A 202 -4.65 2.56 5.55
CA ILE A 202 -3.46 3.43 5.38
C ILE A 202 -3.34 4.39 6.56
N ASN A 203 -4.42 5.12 6.88
CA ASN A 203 -4.43 6.15 7.92
C ASN A 203 -4.26 5.58 9.33
N ALA A 204 -4.89 4.44 9.62
CA ALA A 204 -4.72 3.76 10.89
C ALA A 204 -3.30 3.19 11.04
N GLY A 205 -2.71 2.64 9.97
CA GLY A 205 -1.30 2.21 9.97
C GLY A 205 -0.33 3.37 10.22
N LEU A 206 -0.58 4.55 9.61
CA LEU A 206 0.20 5.76 9.87
C LEU A 206 0.04 6.23 11.31
N SER A 207 -1.18 6.22 11.84
CA SER A 207 -1.45 6.64 13.22
C SER A 207 -0.71 5.74 14.22
N ALA A 208 -0.72 4.42 14.01
CA ALA A 208 0.01 3.46 14.84
C ALA A 208 1.54 3.62 14.74
N GLN A 209 2.06 3.91 13.54
CA GLN A 209 3.48 4.28 13.36
C GLN A 209 3.83 5.55 14.12
N GLU A 210 3.00 6.59 14.07
CA GLU A 210 3.21 7.85 14.79
C GLU A 210 3.26 7.64 16.31
N GLU A 211 2.36 6.80 16.84
CA GLU A 211 2.37 6.38 18.24
C GLU A 211 3.67 5.66 18.62
N ALA A 212 4.13 4.72 17.80
CA ALA A 212 5.38 3.99 18.02
C ALA A 212 6.62 4.90 17.94
N LEU A 213 6.64 5.81 16.96
CA LEU A 213 7.68 6.82 16.78
C LEU A 213 7.80 7.73 18.01
N ASN A 214 6.69 8.26 18.49
CA ASN A 214 6.64 9.11 19.67
C ASN A 214 7.07 8.38 20.95
N ALA A 215 6.81 7.07 21.02
CA ALA A 215 7.23 6.22 22.11
C ALA A 215 8.69 5.73 22.00
N GLY A 216 9.40 6.03 20.90
CA GLY A 216 10.74 5.50 20.63
C GLY A 216 10.75 3.98 20.45
N ASN A 217 9.64 3.37 20.02
CA ASN A 217 9.52 1.93 19.86
C ASN A 217 9.73 1.51 18.40
N ALA A 218 10.98 1.30 18.01
CA ALA A 218 11.34 0.91 16.64
C ALA A 218 10.73 -0.45 16.23
N ASP A 219 10.55 -1.38 17.17
CA ASP A 219 9.98 -2.70 16.90
C ASP A 219 8.50 -2.59 16.51
N ASP A 220 7.71 -1.86 17.31
CA ASP A 220 6.29 -1.62 17.01
C ASP A 220 6.14 -0.82 15.70
N PHE A 221 7.02 0.16 15.46
CA PHE A 221 7.01 0.94 14.21
C PHE A 221 7.20 0.02 13.00
N GLN A 222 8.16 -0.92 13.05
CA GLN A 222 8.40 -1.91 12.00
C GLN A 222 7.23 -2.85 11.75
N VAL A 223 6.47 -3.20 12.80
CA VAL A 223 5.26 -4.01 12.64
C VAL A 223 4.14 -3.18 12.01
N PHE A 224 3.88 -1.97 12.51
CA PHE A 224 2.79 -1.13 12.03
C PHE A 224 3.00 -0.58 10.61
N LEU A 225 4.24 -0.36 10.19
CA LEU A 225 4.51 0.06 8.82
C LEU A 225 4.06 -0.98 7.78
N GLN A 226 3.98 -2.27 8.14
CA GLN A 226 3.44 -3.30 7.24
C GLN A 226 1.97 -3.05 6.90
N VAL A 227 1.20 -2.49 7.84
CA VAL A 227 -0.20 -2.16 7.59
C VAL A 227 -0.30 -1.05 6.54
N THR A 228 0.47 0.02 6.68
CA THR A 228 0.50 1.10 5.67
C THR A 228 1.07 0.63 4.34
N ASP A 229 2.25 0.00 4.33
CA ASP A 229 2.92 -0.49 3.12
C ASP A 229 2.02 -1.45 2.33
N LYS A 230 1.45 -2.45 3.01
CA LYS A 230 0.61 -3.44 2.32
C LYS A 230 -0.79 -2.96 1.98
N SER A 231 -1.32 -1.95 2.65
CA SER A 231 -2.56 -1.30 2.21
C SER A 231 -2.34 -0.52 0.92
N ILE A 232 -1.20 0.18 0.81
CA ILE A 232 -0.80 0.85 -0.44
C ILE A 232 -0.55 -0.18 -1.53
N TYR A 233 0.19 -1.24 -1.25
CA TYR A 233 0.38 -2.35 -2.17
C TYR A 233 -0.96 -2.93 -2.66
N ARG A 234 -1.90 -3.17 -1.75
CA ARG A 234 -3.24 -3.69 -2.07
C ARG A 234 -3.99 -2.72 -2.99
N SER A 235 -3.81 -1.42 -2.82
CA SER A 235 -4.39 -0.42 -3.74
C SER A 235 -3.86 -0.57 -5.17
N TYR A 236 -2.56 -0.79 -5.35
CA TYR A 236 -1.93 -1.05 -6.66
C TYR A 236 -2.38 -2.39 -7.27
N TYR A 237 -2.43 -3.44 -6.46
CA TYR A 237 -2.97 -4.75 -6.86
C TYR A 237 -4.42 -4.63 -7.35
N LEU A 238 -5.30 -4.04 -6.53
CA LEU A 238 -6.71 -3.87 -6.88
C LEU A 238 -6.87 -2.94 -8.08
N ALA A 239 -5.97 -1.97 -8.28
CA ALA A 239 -6.00 -1.13 -9.46
C ALA A 239 -5.71 -1.94 -10.72
N ALA A 240 -4.59 -2.66 -10.77
CA ALA A 240 -4.24 -3.53 -11.91
C ALA A 240 -5.33 -4.57 -12.18
N LYS A 241 -5.85 -5.22 -11.12
CA LYS A 241 -7.00 -6.13 -11.17
C LYS A 241 -8.23 -5.50 -11.83
N SER A 242 -8.63 -4.31 -11.36
CA SER A 242 -9.82 -3.61 -11.88
C SER A 242 -9.70 -3.24 -13.36
N TYR A 243 -8.49 -3.00 -13.88
CA TYR A 243 -8.31 -2.74 -15.30
C TYR A 243 -8.43 -4.00 -16.14
N ALA A 244 -8.01 -5.16 -15.66
CA ALA A 244 -8.30 -6.42 -16.35
C ALA A 244 -9.82 -6.67 -16.46
N GLU A 245 -10.58 -6.39 -15.39
CA GLU A 245 -12.05 -6.44 -15.39
C GLU A 245 -12.66 -5.45 -16.41
N LYS A 246 -12.20 -4.20 -16.42
CA LYS A 246 -12.67 -3.17 -17.36
C LYS A 246 -12.33 -3.46 -18.80
N ILE A 247 -11.14 -4.03 -19.06
CA ILE A 247 -10.71 -4.42 -20.41
C ILE A 247 -11.61 -5.54 -20.93
N GLU A 248 -11.84 -6.58 -20.13
CA GLU A 248 -12.72 -7.69 -20.54
C GLU A 248 -14.16 -7.21 -20.78
N ALA A 249 -14.69 -6.35 -19.90
CA ALA A 249 -16.01 -5.74 -20.06
C ALA A 249 -16.07 -4.88 -21.33
N GLY A 250 -15.08 -4.01 -21.55
CA GLY A 250 -14.98 -3.15 -22.73
C GLY A 250 -14.90 -3.95 -24.04
N ALA A 251 -14.16 -5.06 -24.05
CA ALA A 251 -14.09 -5.95 -25.22
C ALA A 251 -15.45 -6.60 -25.52
N LYS A 252 -16.22 -6.98 -24.50
CA LYS A 252 -17.60 -7.50 -24.66
C LYS A 252 -18.58 -6.44 -25.14
N GLU A 253 -18.39 -5.18 -24.72
CA GLU A 253 -19.17 -4.02 -25.15
C GLU A 253 -18.79 -3.53 -26.55
N GLY A 254 -17.71 -4.04 -27.14
CA GLY A 254 -17.25 -3.67 -28.47
C GLY A 254 -16.48 -2.35 -28.51
N LYS A 255 -15.83 -1.95 -27.40
CA LYS A 255 -14.89 -0.82 -27.38
C LYS A 255 -13.76 -1.06 -28.38
N ASP A 256 -13.28 0.03 -28.96
CA ASP A 256 -12.21 -0.07 -29.95
C ASP A 256 -10.86 -0.43 -29.31
N SER A 257 -9.91 -0.84 -30.15
CA SER A 257 -8.57 -1.21 -29.71
C SER A 257 -7.84 -0.07 -29.00
N LYS A 258 -8.15 1.19 -29.31
CA LYS A 258 -7.52 2.37 -28.68
C LYS A 258 -8.00 2.51 -27.24
N GLU A 259 -9.29 2.45 -26.98
CA GLU A 259 -9.83 2.50 -25.61
C GLU A 259 -9.30 1.36 -24.75
N LEU A 260 -9.22 0.15 -25.30
CA LEU A 260 -8.67 -1.01 -24.59
C LEU A 260 -7.18 -0.86 -24.30
N SER A 261 -6.40 -0.29 -25.23
CA SER A 261 -4.96 -0.03 -25.03
C SER A 261 -4.70 1.02 -23.95
N ILE A 262 -5.56 2.03 -23.82
CA ILE A 262 -5.48 3.01 -22.73
C ILE A 262 -5.65 2.30 -21.38
N MET A 263 -6.65 1.42 -21.27
CA MET A 263 -6.88 0.65 -20.04
C MET A 263 -5.72 -0.31 -19.74
N GLN A 264 -5.13 -0.92 -20.76
CA GLN A 264 -3.96 -1.78 -20.63
C GLN A 264 -2.74 -1.00 -20.12
N ALA A 265 -2.52 0.23 -20.60
CA ALA A 265 -1.45 1.10 -20.10
C ALA A 265 -1.62 1.44 -18.62
N GLU A 266 -2.85 1.66 -18.17
CA GLU A 266 -3.15 1.84 -16.75
C GLU A 266 -2.88 0.55 -15.94
N ALA A 267 -3.32 -0.61 -16.43
CA ALA A 267 -3.06 -1.90 -15.79
C ALA A 267 -1.56 -2.17 -15.63
N TRP A 268 -0.80 -1.99 -16.71
CA TRP A 268 0.64 -2.16 -16.75
C TRP A 268 1.34 -1.25 -15.72
N GLY A 269 0.99 0.03 -15.71
CA GLY A 269 1.62 1.01 -14.83
C GLY A 269 1.38 0.72 -13.36
N PHE A 270 0.15 0.35 -12.96
CA PHE A 270 -0.11 -0.08 -11.58
C PHE A 270 0.59 -1.40 -11.21
N TYR A 271 0.70 -2.32 -12.17
CA TYR A 271 1.40 -3.59 -11.95
C TYR A 271 2.90 -3.40 -11.70
N GLN A 272 3.55 -2.39 -12.33
CA GLN A 272 4.98 -2.11 -12.12
C GLN A 272 5.33 -1.85 -10.64
N ALA A 273 4.44 -1.22 -9.87
CA ALA A 273 4.66 -0.97 -8.45
C ALA A 273 4.83 -2.25 -7.61
N ILE A 274 4.21 -3.35 -8.04
CA ILE A 274 4.07 -4.57 -7.24
C ILE A 274 4.76 -5.79 -7.83
N LYS A 275 5.15 -5.75 -9.11
CA LYS A 275 5.68 -6.93 -9.84
C LYS A 275 6.86 -7.61 -9.14
N GLY A 276 7.80 -6.82 -8.62
CA GLY A 276 9.01 -7.35 -7.96
C GLY A 276 8.71 -8.12 -6.68
N SER A 277 7.65 -7.74 -5.96
CA SER A 277 7.19 -8.47 -4.77
C SER A 277 6.45 -9.74 -5.14
N LEU A 278 5.58 -9.71 -6.16
CA LEU A 278 4.80 -10.88 -6.60
C LEU A 278 5.68 -12.04 -7.06
N GLY A 279 6.80 -11.76 -7.72
CA GLY A 279 7.76 -12.78 -8.15
C GLY A 279 8.31 -13.62 -7.00
N GLY A 280 8.38 -13.07 -5.79
CA GLY A 280 8.79 -13.81 -4.58
C GLY A 280 7.73 -14.75 -4.02
N GLY A 281 6.51 -14.77 -4.56
CA GLY A 281 5.46 -15.73 -4.19
C GLY A 281 5.29 -16.82 -5.23
N ASP A 282 5.15 -16.45 -6.50
CA ASP A 282 5.15 -17.39 -7.63
C ASP A 282 5.71 -16.68 -8.87
N GLU A 283 6.96 -17.01 -9.22
CA GLU A 283 7.68 -16.38 -10.33
C GLU A 283 6.99 -16.59 -11.68
N ALA A 284 6.43 -17.77 -11.92
CA ALA A 284 5.75 -18.08 -13.18
C ALA A 284 4.43 -17.31 -13.32
N ALA A 285 3.66 -17.19 -12.24
CA ALA A 285 2.44 -16.38 -12.24
C ALA A 285 2.76 -14.90 -12.41
N ALA A 286 3.82 -14.39 -11.76
CA ALA A 286 4.28 -13.02 -11.93
C ALA A 286 4.73 -12.76 -13.38
N ALA A 287 5.54 -13.64 -13.97
CA ALA A 287 5.97 -13.51 -15.37
C ALA A 287 4.78 -13.52 -16.34
N LYS A 288 3.76 -14.34 -16.09
CA LYS A 288 2.54 -14.35 -16.92
C LYS A 288 1.72 -13.08 -16.77
N LEU A 289 1.62 -12.50 -15.57
CA LEU A 289 0.98 -11.19 -15.38
C LEU A 289 1.71 -10.07 -16.14
N ASP A 290 3.04 -10.07 -16.13
CA ASP A 290 3.84 -9.11 -16.90
C ASP A 290 3.59 -9.25 -18.42
N GLU A 291 3.52 -10.49 -18.92
CA GLU A 291 3.15 -10.78 -20.30
C GLU A 291 1.73 -10.30 -20.64
N LEU A 292 0.75 -10.50 -19.76
CA LEU A 292 -0.64 -10.07 -20.01
C LEU A 292 -0.77 -8.55 -20.13
N PHE A 293 -0.05 -7.78 -19.31
CA PHE A 293 -0.18 -6.34 -19.30
C PHE A 293 0.76 -5.60 -20.25
N THR A 294 1.74 -6.28 -20.86
CA THR A 294 2.68 -5.60 -21.77
C THR A 294 1.98 -4.99 -22.99
N LEU A 295 2.33 -3.75 -23.32
CA LEU A 295 1.65 -2.96 -24.36
C LEU A 295 2.05 -3.34 -25.78
N ASN A 296 3.18 -4.04 -25.95
CA ASN A 296 3.78 -4.23 -27.27
C ASN A 296 3.37 -5.54 -27.94
N THR A 297 2.94 -6.54 -27.17
CA THR A 297 2.72 -7.90 -27.70
C THR A 297 1.34 -8.47 -27.40
N THR A 298 0.67 -7.99 -26.35
CA THR A 298 -0.61 -8.54 -25.93
C THR A 298 -1.74 -7.69 -26.46
N ASP A 299 -2.62 -8.31 -27.26
CA ASP A 299 -3.88 -7.69 -27.67
C ASP A 299 -4.78 -7.54 -26.43
N PRO A 300 -5.12 -6.30 -26.01
CA PRO A 300 -5.90 -6.10 -24.80
C PRO A 300 -7.28 -6.75 -24.87
N ALA A 301 -7.89 -6.94 -26.05
CA ALA A 301 -9.18 -7.63 -26.17
C ALA A 301 -9.13 -9.11 -25.73
N THR A 302 -7.93 -9.69 -25.66
CA THR A 302 -7.72 -11.07 -25.22
C THR A 302 -7.61 -11.23 -23.71
N ILE A 303 -7.30 -10.15 -22.98
CA ILE A 303 -7.11 -10.18 -21.52
C ILE A 303 -8.43 -10.60 -20.85
N LYS A 304 -8.36 -11.62 -19.98
CA LYS A 304 -9.48 -12.13 -19.19
C LYS A 304 -9.28 -11.81 -17.72
N ALA A 305 -10.32 -11.28 -17.08
CA ALA A 305 -10.29 -10.94 -15.67
C ALA A 305 -10.13 -12.19 -14.80
N SER A 306 -10.80 -13.29 -15.14
CA SER A 306 -10.69 -14.55 -14.40
C SER A 306 -9.28 -15.14 -14.41
N GLU A 307 -8.63 -15.18 -15.58
CA GLU A 307 -7.23 -15.63 -15.71
C GLU A 307 -6.29 -14.72 -14.92
N THR A 308 -6.43 -13.40 -15.08
CA THR A 308 -5.62 -12.41 -14.37
C THR A 308 -5.77 -12.55 -12.85
N ASN A 309 -7.02 -12.71 -12.37
CA ASN A 309 -7.33 -12.86 -10.95
C ASN A 309 -6.74 -14.16 -10.39
N ALA A 310 -6.77 -15.25 -11.14
CA ALA A 310 -6.17 -16.52 -10.73
C ALA A 310 -4.64 -16.40 -10.61
N LEU A 311 -3.98 -15.71 -11.54
CA LEU A 311 -2.53 -15.48 -11.47
C LEU A 311 -2.14 -14.61 -10.26
N PHE A 312 -2.89 -13.54 -10.00
CA PHE A 312 -2.69 -12.75 -8.79
C PHE A 312 -2.92 -13.57 -7.51
N ALA A 313 -4.01 -14.35 -7.46
CA ALA A 313 -4.32 -15.21 -6.32
C ALA A 313 -3.17 -16.19 -6.06
N LYS A 314 -2.64 -16.82 -7.11
CA LYS A 314 -1.52 -17.76 -7.02
C LYS A 314 -0.24 -17.10 -6.48
N ALA A 315 0.15 -15.96 -7.05
CA ALA A 315 1.35 -15.24 -6.60
C ALA A 315 1.22 -14.75 -5.16
N ILE A 316 0.06 -14.20 -4.78
CA ILE A 316 -0.20 -13.74 -3.41
C ILE A 316 -0.27 -14.92 -2.42
N ALA A 317 -0.91 -16.03 -2.80
CA ALA A 317 -0.94 -17.25 -1.98
C ALA A 317 0.47 -17.79 -1.70
N GLY A 318 1.37 -17.74 -2.69
CA GLY A 318 2.79 -18.05 -2.49
C GLY A 318 3.47 -17.12 -1.49
N LYS A 319 3.18 -15.81 -1.53
CA LYS A 319 3.68 -14.85 -0.52
C LYS A 319 3.16 -15.19 0.87
N ILE A 320 1.86 -15.45 1.02
CA ILE A 320 1.26 -15.82 2.30
C ILE A 320 1.96 -17.07 2.86
N SER A 321 2.09 -18.12 2.03
CA SER A 321 2.78 -19.37 2.40
C SER A 321 4.19 -19.10 2.95
N GLY A 322 4.98 -18.29 2.24
CA GLY A 322 6.34 -17.96 2.67
C GLY A 322 6.40 -17.24 4.02
N TYR A 323 5.47 -16.32 4.32
CA TYR A 323 5.44 -15.65 5.63
C TYR A 323 4.93 -16.55 6.75
N TYR A 324 3.90 -17.35 6.48
CA TYR A 324 3.35 -18.29 7.46
C TYR A 324 4.32 -19.40 7.83
N GLU A 325 5.20 -19.80 6.91
CA GLU A 325 6.30 -20.72 7.17
C GLU A 325 7.46 -20.03 7.91
N LYS A 326 7.88 -18.83 7.46
CA LYS A 326 9.09 -18.18 7.95
C LYS A 326 8.93 -17.54 9.35
N ALA A 327 7.79 -16.94 9.67
CA ALA A 327 7.64 -16.21 10.93
C ALA A 327 7.79 -17.10 12.19
N PRO A 328 7.22 -18.32 12.26
CA PRO A 328 7.48 -19.26 13.36
C PRO A 328 8.95 -19.71 13.45
N GLN A 329 9.63 -19.86 12.31
CA GLN A 329 11.06 -20.21 12.28
C GLN A 329 11.91 -19.09 12.88
N LEU A 330 11.69 -17.84 12.46
CA LEU A 330 12.35 -16.66 13.02
C LEU A 330 12.14 -16.55 14.54
N LEU A 331 10.93 -16.85 15.01
CA LEU A 331 10.63 -16.86 16.44
C LEU A 331 11.48 -17.90 17.20
N THR A 332 11.62 -19.11 16.63
CA THR A 332 12.45 -20.18 17.19
C THR A 332 13.95 -19.83 17.19
N GLU A 333 14.39 -19.04 16.21
CA GLU A 333 15.75 -18.52 16.10
C GLU A 333 16.03 -17.33 17.05
N GLY A 334 15.01 -16.83 17.76
CA GLY A 334 15.13 -15.67 18.66
C GLY A 334 15.00 -14.31 17.97
N ASN A 335 14.66 -14.30 16.68
CA ASN A 335 14.43 -13.08 15.88
C ASN A 335 12.99 -12.57 16.06
N GLU A 336 12.62 -12.24 17.30
CA GLU A 336 11.23 -11.93 17.67
C GLU A 336 10.62 -10.76 16.88
N VAL A 337 11.40 -9.72 16.58
CA VAL A 337 10.92 -8.54 15.85
C VAL A 337 10.62 -8.90 14.40
N GLU A 338 11.55 -9.57 13.73
CA GLU A 338 11.36 -10.02 12.35
C GLU A 338 10.23 -11.04 12.24
N ALA A 339 10.04 -11.90 13.24
CA ALA A 339 8.90 -12.82 13.31
C ALA A 339 7.57 -12.06 13.34
N LYS A 340 7.45 -11.02 14.18
CA LYS A 340 6.23 -10.17 14.25
C LYS A 340 6.00 -9.40 12.95
N VAL A 341 7.06 -8.83 12.37
CA VAL A 341 7.00 -8.13 11.08
C VAL A 341 6.52 -9.08 9.99
N GLY A 342 7.13 -10.26 9.87
CA GLY A 342 6.72 -11.28 8.90
C GLY A 342 5.30 -11.78 9.12
N ALA A 343 4.87 -11.93 10.36
CA ALA A 343 3.50 -12.32 10.68
C ALA A 343 2.48 -11.26 10.28
N MET A 344 2.74 -9.99 10.58
CA MET A 344 1.87 -8.89 10.13
C MET A 344 1.83 -8.81 8.60
N GLU A 345 2.98 -8.91 7.95
CA GLU A 345 3.07 -8.87 6.48
C GLU A 345 2.29 -10.02 5.82
N GLY A 346 2.41 -11.25 6.34
CA GLY A 346 1.63 -12.41 5.89
C GLY A 346 0.12 -12.20 6.01
N ASN A 347 -0.35 -11.66 7.14
CA ASN A 347 -1.76 -11.35 7.35
C ASN A 347 -2.27 -10.25 6.42
N MET A 348 -1.46 -9.25 6.13
CA MET A 348 -1.83 -8.21 5.19
C MET A 348 -1.92 -8.75 3.75
N PHE A 349 -1.07 -9.70 3.36
CA PHE A 349 -1.23 -10.42 2.09
C PHE A 349 -2.50 -11.28 2.06
N LEU A 350 -2.84 -11.96 3.16
CA LEU A 350 -4.11 -12.68 3.29
C LEU A 350 -5.32 -11.75 3.08
N LYS A 351 -5.28 -10.55 3.66
CA LYS A 351 -6.32 -9.52 3.46
C LYS A 351 -6.48 -9.10 2.00
N MET A 352 -5.42 -9.17 1.18
CA MET A 352 -5.52 -8.90 -0.26
C MET A 352 -6.42 -9.92 -0.98
N LEU A 353 -6.48 -11.16 -0.49
CA LEU A 353 -7.31 -12.24 -1.02
C LEU A 353 -8.71 -12.28 -0.40
N GLN A 354 -9.10 -11.33 0.45
CA GLN A 354 -10.39 -11.33 1.14
C GLN A 354 -11.57 -11.56 0.20
N GLY A 355 -11.62 -10.86 -0.94
CA GLY A 355 -12.69 -11.04 -1.92
C GLY A 355 -12.74 -12.46 -2.49
N GLN A 356 -11.59 -13.00 -2.89
CA GLN A 356 -11.49 -14.37 -3.41
C GLN A 356 -11.81 -15.43 -2.36
N LEU A 357 -11.40 -15.23 -1.11
CA LEU A 357 -11.77 -16.08 0.02
C LEU A 357 -13.29 -16.08 0.24
N THR A 358 -13.91 -14.89 0.25
CA THR A 358 -15.37 -14.76 0.41
C THR A 358 -16.12 -15.44 -0.73
N GLU A 359 -15.67 -15.28 -1.97
CA GLU A 359 -16.27 -15.94 -3.14
C GLU A 359 -16.16 -17.48 -3.05
N ALA A 360 -15.02 -18.00 -2.58
CA ALA A 360 -14.78 -19.44 -2.52
C ALA A 360 -15.41 -20.12 -1.29
N LEU A 361 -15.37 -19.48 -0.13
CA LEU A 361 -15.69 -20.07 1.16
C LEU A 361 -17.00 -19.55 1.77
N GLY A 362 -17.48 -18.39 1.31
CA GLY A 362 -18.54 -17.63 1.96
C GLY A 362 -18.02 -16.75 3.10
N GLU A 363 -18.83 -15.77 3.50
CA GLU A 363 -18.48 -14.74 4.48
C GLU A 363 -18.14 -15.31 5.86
N GLU A 364 -18.95 -16.24 6.39
CA GLU A 364 -18.75 -16.84 7.71
C GLU A 364 -17.39 -17.53 7.83
N LYS A 365 -17.05 -18.39 6.86
CA LYS A 365 -15.77 -19.11 6.85
C LYS A 365 -14.60 -18.17 6.62
N THR A 366 -14.77 -17.17 5.78
CA THR A 366 -13.73 -16.15 5.54
C THR A 366 -13.42 -15.38 6.80
N ASN A 367 -14.45 -15.00 7.57
CA ASN A 367 -14.26 -14.34 8.87
C ASN A 367 -13.55 -15.26 9.88
N ALA A 368 -13.85 -16.56 9.89
CA ALA A 368 -13.13 -17.52 10.72
C ALA A 368 -11.64 -17.62 10.33
N VAL A 369 -11.32 -17.60 9.03
CA VAL A 369 -9.93 -17.57 8.54
C VAL A 369 -9.20 -16.31 9.02
N PHE A 370 -9.85 -15.14 8.98
CA PHE A 370 -9.24 -13.91 9.51
C PHE A 370 -9.09 -13.92 11.02
N ALA A 371 -10.02 -14.53 11.76
CA ALA A 371 -9.86 -14.73 13.20
C ALA A 371 -8.70 -15.67 13.53
N ASP A 372 -8.48 -16.72 12.75
CA ASP A 372 -7.32 -17.60 12.90
C ASP A 372 -6.01 -16.90 12.53
N ALA A 373 -6.01 -16.05 11.50
CA ALA A 373 -4.87 -15.19 11.15
C ALA A 373 -4.54 -14.19 12.28
N GLU A 374 -5.56 -13.66 12.95
CA GLU A 374 -5.38 -12.79 14.11
C GLU A 374 -4.76 -13.55 15.30
N ALA A 375 -5.31 -14.73 15.59
CA ALA A 375 -4.81 -15.61 16.64
C ALA A 375 -3.36 -16.05 16.34
N TRP A 376 -3.03 -16.31 15.08
CA TRP A 376 -1.69 -16.66 14.63
C TRP A 376 -0.67 -15.56 14.94
N PHE A 377 -0.93 -14.32 14.51
CA PHE A 377 -0.05 -13.19 14.82
C PHE A 377 0.07 -12.94 16.33
N THR A 378 -1.04 -13.12 17.07
CA THR A 378 -1.04 -13.02 18.53
C THR A 378 -0.13 -14.06 19.17
N ALA A 379 -0.19 -15.31 18.70
CA ALA A 379 0.66 -16.39 19.19
C ALA A 379 2.15 -16.12 18.90
N ILE A 380 2.49 -15.62 17.70
CA ILE A 380 3.85 -15.18 17.37
C ILE A 380 4.30 -14.06 18.32
N SER A 381 3.45 -13.04 18.51
CA SER A 381 3.74 -11.89 19.37
C SER A 381 3.90 -12.25 20.85
N ASP A 382 3.24 -13.33 21.29
CA ASP A 382 3.31 -13.85 22.65
C ASP A 382 4.36 -14.96 22.85
N ASN A 383 5.15 -15.26 21.82
CA ASN A 383 6.15 -16.32 21.81
C ASN A 383 5.55 -17.71 22.15
N LYS A 384 4.48 -18.06 21.43
CA LYS A 384 3.75 -19.33 21.58
C LYS A 384 3.78 -20.14 20.26
N PRO A 385 4.90 -20.81 19.96
CA PRO A 385 5.11 -21.45 18.66
C PRO A 385 4.09 -22.55 18.32
N GLU A 386 3.68 -23.37 19.29
CA GLU A 386 2.68 -24.44 19.06
C GLU A 386 1.28 -23.87 18.73
N GLU A 387 0.88 -22.79 19.40
CA GLU A 387 -0.38 -22.10 19.11
C GLU A 387 -0.32 -21.41 17.74
N ALA A 388 0.84 -20.85 17.39
CA ALA A 388 1.07 -20.27 16.08
C ALA A 388 1.03 -21.34 14.97
N GLU A 389 1.67 -22.49 15.14
CA GLU A 389 1.63 -23.57 14.15
C GLU A 389 0.19 -24.00 13.85
N ALA A 390 -0.59 -24.31 14.89
CA ALA A 390 -1.98 -24.75 14.74
C ALA A 390 -2.87 -23.71 14.04
N LYS A 391 -2.71 -22.42 14.38
CA LYS A 391 -3.48 -21.33 13.75
C LYS A 391 -3.01 -21.04 12.32
N GLY A 392 -1.71 -21.17 12.06
CA GLY A 392 -1.13 -21.04 10.74
C GLY A 392 -1.64 -22.11 9.77
N GLU A 393 -1.70 -23.37 10.20
CA GLU A 393 -2.24 -24.48 9.40
C GLU A 393 -3.70 -24.25 8.97
N ALA A 394 -4.54 -23.74 9.89
CA ALA A 394 -5.94 -23.46 9.60
C ALA A 394 -6.09 -22.40 8.49
N VAL A 395 -5.29 -21.33 8.55
CA VAL A 395 -5.26 -20.31 7.50
C VAL A 395 -4.73 -20.88 6.19
N MET A 396 -3.62 -21.62 6.25
CA MET A 396 -2.99 -22.17 5.04
C MET A 396 -3.88 -23.18 4.32
N SER A 397 -4.71 -23.92 5.06
CA SER A 397 -5.72 -24.79 4.44
C SER A 397 -6.68 -24.00 3.55
N ALA A 398 -7.16 -22.85 4.01
CA ALA A 398 -8.05 -21.98 3.23
C ALA A 398 -7.34 -21.33 2.04
N VAL A 399 -6.10 -20.86 2.22
CA VAL A 399 -5.29 -20.26 1.14
C VAL A 399 -5.00 -21.26 0.03
N ASN A 400 -4.69 -22.51 0.40
CA ASN A 400 -4.41 -23.58 -0.57
C ASN A 400 -5.64 -24.01 -1.37
N GLU A 401 -6.86 -23.71 -0.91
CA GLU A 401 -8.08 -23.92 -1.72
C GLU A 401 -8.21 -22.91 -2.86
N LEU A 402 -7.63 -21.70 -2.72
CA LEU A 402 -7.63 -20.68 -3.78
C LEU A 402 -6.56 -20.90 -4.85
N ALA A 403 -5.49 -21.63 -4.53
CA ALA A 403 -4.34 -21.86 -5.40
C ALA A 403 -4.42 -23.17 -6.22
N LYS A 404 -5.51 -23.92 -6.09
CA LYS A 404 -5.84 -25.10 -6.92
C LYS A 404 -6.50 -24.67 -8.22
#